data_AF-A0A366MR69-F1
#
_entry.id   AF-A0A366MR69-F1
#
_cell.length_a   1.000
_cell.length_b   1.000
_cell.length_c   1.000
_cell.angle_alpha   90.00
_cell.angle_beta   90.00
_cell.angle_gamma   90.00
#
_symmetry.space_group_name_H-M   'P 1'
#
loop_
_entity.id
_entity.type
_entity.pdbx_description
1 polymer ?
#
loop_
_entity_poly.entity_id
_entity_poly.type
_entity_poly.pdbx_seq_one_letter_code
_entity_poly.pdbx_strand_id
1 'polypeptide(L)' 'MDRKEFNNLLKIANLSKKDFCDIIGLNYATVNTWGSSNINIPLWVKSWLENYLKAKDFDNVLEILKPYTKK' A
#
# COMPACT_ATOMS: atom_id res chain seq x y z
N MET A 1 0.06 13.25 3.10
CA MET A 1 0.32 12.25 4.16
C MET A 1 1.67 12.55 4.78
N ASP A 2 1.84 12.29 6.07
CA ASP A 2 3.15 12.39 6.71
C ASP A 2 3.90 11.04 6.70
N ARG A 3 5.15 11.02 7.16
CA ARG A 3 5.98 9.80 7.22
C ARG A 3 5.36 8.73 8.14
N LYS A 4 4.67 9.12 9.21
CA LYS A 4 4.04 8.17 10.14
C LYS A 4 2.83 7.52 9.49
N GLU A 5 1.97 8.31 8.85
CA GLU A 5 0.80 7.87 8.09
C GLU A 5 1.22 6.90 6.97
N PHE A 6 2.28 7.23 6.21
CA PHE A 6 2.84 6.34 5.18
C PHE A 6 3.28 4.98 5.74
N ASN A 7 4.11 4.98 6.79
CA ASN A 7 4.58 3.72 7.37
C ASN A 7 3.42 2.93 8.00
N ASN A 8 2.38 3.59 8.51
CA ASN A 8 1.20 2.93 9.04
C ASN A 8 0.40 2.24 7.93
N LEU A 9 0.15 2.93 6.81
CA LEU A 9 -0.56 2.36 5.66
C LEU A 9 0.18 1.14 5.09
N LEU A 10 1.51 1.18 5.00
CA LEU A 10 2.32 0.02 4.59
C LEU A 10 2.14 -1.18 5.53
N LYS A 11 2.10 -0.94 6.85
CA LYS A 11 1.85 -2.01 7.84
C LYS A 11 0.46 -2.61 7.68
N ILE A 12 -0.56 -1.78 7.51
CA ILE A 12 -1.94 -2.25 7.28
C ILE A 12 -2.01 -3.06 5.98
N ALA A 13 -1.30 -2.63 4.94
CA ALA A 13 -1.19 -3.36 3.67
C ALA A 13 -0.40 -4.67 3.77
N ASN A 14 0.26 -4.92 4.91
CA ASN A 14 1.20 -6.01 5.11
C ASN A 14 2.33 -5.99 4.07
N LEU A 15 2.81 -4.79 3.74
CA LEU A 15 3.92 -4.55 2.82
C LEU A 15 5.13 -4.04 3.59
N SER A 16 6.30 -4.60 3.31
CA SER A 16 7.53 -3.94 3.69
C SER A 16 7.78 -2.75 2.76
N LYS A 17 8.60 -1.80 3.22
CA LYS A 17 8.98 -0.65 2.38
C LYS A 17 9.74 -1.10 1.13
N LYS A 18 10.43 -2.24 1.18
CA LYS A 18 11.11 -2.85 0.03
C LYS A 18 10.10 -3.40 -0.97
N ASP A 19 9.11 -4.18 -0.51
CA ASP A 19 8.06 -4.72 -1.38
C ASP A 19 7.31 -3.60 -2.09
N PHE A 20 6.99 -2.54 -1.34
CA PHE A 20 6.35 -1.36 -1.93
C PHE A 20 7.20 -0.72 -3.03
N CYS A 21 8.52 -0.59 -2.83
CA CYS A 21 9.45 -0.08 -3.85
C CYS A 21 9.47 -0.96 -5.10
N ASP A 22 9.51 -2.27 -4.92
CA ASP A 22 9.54 -3.25 -6.00
C ASP A 22 8.24 -3.21 -6.82
N ILE A 23 7.08 -3.00 -6.17
CA ILE A 23 5.78 -2.90 -6.83
C ILE A 23 5.65 -1.63 -7.68
N ILE A 24 6.08 -0.48 -7.13
CA ILE A 24 5.94 0.81 -7.84
C ILE A 24 7.12 1.11 -8.79
N GLY A 25 8.16 0.27 -8.77
CA GLY A 25 9.36 0.44 -9.60
C GLY A 25 10.23 1.64 -9.19
N LEU A 26 10.23 2.03 -7.92
CA LEU A 26 11.08 3.12 -7.41
C LEU A 26 12.23 2.58 -6.57
N ASN A 27 13.33 3.34 -6.54
CA ASN A 27 14.47 2.99 -5.70
C ASN A 27 14.13 3.16 -4.21
N TYR A 28 14.56 2.20 -3.38
CA TYR A 28 14.42 2.24 -1.93
C TYR A 28 14.94 3.53 -1.31
N ALA A 29 16.08 4.05 -1.77
CA ALA A 29 16.64 5.32 -1.28
C ALA A 29 15.63 6.47 -1.46
N THR A 30 15.02 6.57 -2.64
CA THR A 30 14.01 7.60 -2.95
C THR A 30 12.82 7.49 -1.99
N VAL A 31 12.23 6.31 -1.88
CA VAL A 31 11.07 6.08 -1.00
C VAL A 31 11.42 6.25 0.48
N ASN A 32 12.63 5.90 0.90
CA ASN A 32 13.07 6.08 2.28
C ASN A 32 13.26 7.55 2.66
N THR A 33 13.59 8.42 1.69
CA THR A 33 13.69 9.87 1.93
C THR A 33 12.33 10.56 2.03
N TRP A 34 11.23 9.92 1.61
CA TRP A 34 9.90 10.50 1.70
C TRP A 34 9.48 10.84 3.14
N GLY A 35 8.84 12.00 3.29
CA GLY A 35 8.42 12.54 4.58
C GLY A 35 9.59 13.03 5.44
N SER A 36 10.76 13.24 4.85
CA SER A 36 11.84 14.06 5.42
C SER A 36 11.58 15.54 5.17
N SER A 37 12.28 16.42 5.88
CA SER A 37 12.03 17.88 5.91
C SER A 37 11.87 18.55 4.54
N ASN A 38 12.51 18.02 3.50
CA ASN A 38 12.53 18.62 2.16
C ASN A 38 11.84 17.77 1.08
N ILE A 39 11.33 16.58 1.41
CA ILE A 39 10.76 15.65 0.43
C ILE A 39 9.38 15.22 0.89
N ASN A 40 8.38 15.83 0.25
CA ASN A 40 6.99 15.46 0.43
C ASN A 40 6.71 14.09 -0.21
N ILE A 41 5.76 13.37 0.40
CA ILE A 41 5.29 12.11 -0.15
C ILE A 41 4.37 12.43 -1.33
N PRO A 42 4.56 11.80 -2.51
CA PRO A 42 3.70 12.06 -3.65
C PRO A 42 2.22 11.77 -3.33
N LEU A 43 1.32 12.67 -3.77
CA LEU A 43 -0.11 12.59 -3.44
C LEU A 43 -0.76 11.26 -3.86
N TRP A 44 -0.35 10.74 -5.02
CA TRP A 44 -0.88 9.48 -5.56
C TRP A 44 -0.58 8.27 -4.67
N VAL A 45 0.46 8.32 -3.83
CA VAL A 45 0.84 7.20 -2.94
C VAL A 45 -0.29 6.87 -1.97
N LYS A 46 -1.04 7.89 -1.53
CA LYS A 46 -2.18 7.68 -0.64
C LYS A 46 -3.26 6.87 -1.32
N SER A 47 -3.72 7.36 -2.47
CA SER A 47 -4.76 6.72 -3.26
C SER A 47 -4.35 5.31 -3.71
N TRP A 48 -3.06 5.11 -4.03
CA TRP A 48 -2.55 3.79 -4.39
C TRP A 48 -2.63 2.80 -3.22
N LEU A 49 -2.16 3.18 -2.03
CA LEU A 49 -2.21 2.30 -0.85
C LEU A 49 -3.65 2.00 -0.40
N GLU A 50 -4.53 3.01 -0.44
CA GLU A 50 -5.95 2.82 -0.12
C GLU A 50 -6.64 1.87 -1.11
N ASN A 51 -6.34 1.97 -2.40
CA ASN A 51 -6.88 1.07 -3.41
C ASN A 51 -6.29 -0.34 -3.31
N TYR A 52 -5.01 -0.46 -2.99
CA TYR A 52 -4.36 -1.75 -2.74
C TYR A 52 -5.02 -2.49 -1.57
N LEU A 53 -5.31 -1.78 -0.47
CA LEU A 53 -6.04 -2.33 0.67
C LEU A 53 -7.44 -2.80 0.28
N LYS A 54 -8.20 -1.96 -0.43
CA LYS A 54 -9.55 -2.31 -0.89
C LYS A 54 -9.54 -3.53 -1.81
N ALA A 55 -8.57 -3.64 -2.70
CA ALA A 55 -8.43 -4.81 -3.58
C ALA A 55 -8.17 -6.09 -2.77
N LYS A 56 -7.28 -6.02 -1.79
CA LYS A 56 -6.98 -7.14 -0.90
C LYS A 56 -8.19 -7.57 -0.05
N ASP A 57 -8.95 -6.61 0.46
CA ASP A 57 -10.19 -6.89 1.20
C ASP A 57 -11.24 -7.53 0.30
N PHE A 58 -11.33 -7.10 -0.96
CA PHE A 58 -12.22 -7.70 -1.95
C PHE A 58 -11.83 -9.14 -2.27
N ASP A 59 -10.53 -9.44 -2.42
CA ASP A 59 -10.04 -10.81 -2.62
C ASP A 59 -10.42 -11.71 -1.44
N ASN A 60 -10.26 -11.22 -0.20
CA ASN A 60 -10.69 -11.95 0.99
C ASN A 60 -12.21 -12.23 0.99
N VAL A 61 -13.02 -11.24 0.61
CA VAL A 61 -14.48 -11.40 0.51
C VAL A 61 -14.85 -12.41 -0.57
N LEU A 62 -14.19 -12.36 -1.73
CA LEU A 62 -14.39 -13.34 -2.80
C LEU A 62 -14.03 -14.76 -2.35
N GLU A 63 -12.97 -14.93 -1.56
CA GLU A 63 -12.62 -16.24 -1.00
C GLU A 63 -13.69 -16.76 -0.04
N ILE A 64 -14.26 -15.89 0.81
CA ILE A 64 -15.38 -16.25 1.69
C ILE A 64 -16.63 -16.60 0.88
N LEU A 65 -16.84 -15.94 -0.26
CA LEU A 65 -18.02 -16.15 -1.12
C LEU A 65 -17.87 -17.30 -2.12
N LYS A 66 -16.65 -17.78 -2.41
CA LYS A 66 -16.38 -18.95 -3.29
C LYS A 66 -17.23 -20.19 -2.97
N PRO A 67 -17.44 -20.59 -1.70
CA PRO A 67 -18.27 -21.74 -1.36
C PRO A 67 -19.76 -21.52 -1.66
N TYR A 68 -20.23 -20.26 -1.62
CA TYR A 68 -21.64 -19.90 -1.80
C TYR A 68 -22.01 -19.57 -3.25
N THR A 69 -21.00 -19.46 -4.13
CA THR A 69 -21.17 -19.12 -5.56
C THR A 69 -21.01 -20.33 -6.49
N LYS A 70 -20.68 -21.51 -5.97
CA LYS A 70 -20.80 -22.77 -6.72
C LYS A 70 -22.29 -23.14 -6.83
N LYS A 71 -22.88 -22.84 -7.99
CA LYS A 71 -24.12 -23.44 -8.47
C LYS A 71 -23.88 -24.85 -8.97
#